data_AF-I4DNH3-F1
#
_entry.id   AF-I4DNH3-F1
#
_cell.length_a   1.000
_cell.length_b   1.000
_cell.length_c   1.000
_cell.angle_alpha   90.00
_cell.angle_beta   90.00
_cell.angle_gamma   90.00
#
_symmetry.space_group_name_H-M   'P 1'
#
loop_
_entity.id
_entity.type
_entity.pdbx_description
1 polymer ?
#
loop_
_entity_poly.entity_id
_entity_poly.type
_entity_poly.pdbx_seq_one_letter_code
_entity_poly.pdbx_strand_id
1 'polypeptide(L)' 'MVLEKVSEISWIKMTMPNKHYLNIDMSKFPANVTKGDPRHHIYQPIDKPAGLIYAQLRRRPKSHL' A
#
# COMPACT_ATOMS: atom_id res chain seq x y z
N MET A 1 1.53 17.24 6.75
CA MET A 1 2.65 16.32 6.39
C MET A 1 3.72 16.34 7.50
N VAL A 2 4.55 15.30 7.72
CA VAL A 2 5.50 15.24 8.87
C VAL A 2 6.44 16.45 8.92
N LEU A 3 7.00 16.84 7.77
CA LEU A 3 7.83 18.04 7.63
C LEU A 3 7.05 19.36 7.80
N GLU A 4 5.75 19.38 8.00
CA GLU A 4 5.03 20.62 8.34
C GLU A 4 4.78 20.73 9.85
N LYS A 5 4.66 19.58 10.53
CA LYS A 5 4.28 19.51 11.95
C LYS A 5 5.46 19.46 12.92
N VAL A 6 6.62 18.96 12.47
CA VAL A 6 7.81 18.81 13.31
C VAL A 6 8.98 19.58 12.69
N SER A 7 9.30 20.75 13.24
CA SER A 7 10.22 21.72 12.64
C SER A 7 11.69 21.23 12.64
N GLU A 8 12.04 20.40 13.62
CA GLU A 8 13.37 19.83 13.85
C GLU A 8 13.75 18.79 12.78
N ILE A 9 12.76 18.17 12.15
CA ILE A 9 12.99 17.19 11.08
C ILE A 9 13.26 17.94 9.77
N SER A 10 14.46 17.75 9.20
CA SER A 10 14.90 18.41 7.96
C SER A 10 14.62 17.59 6.69
N TRP A 11 14.55 16.27 6.82
CA TRP A 11 14.22 15.34 5.74
C TRP A 11 13.53 14.08 6.28
N ILE A 12 12.82 13.38 5.40
CA ILE A 12 12.19 12.10 5.69
C ILE A 12 12.40 11.18 4.51
N LYS A 13 12.65 9.89 4.79
CA LYS A 13 12.70 8.81 3.81
C LYS A 13 11.66 7.78 4.21
N MET A 14 10.91 7.30 3.23
CA MET A 14 9.88 6.29 3.44
C MET A 14 10.04 5.17 2.43
N THR A 15 9.78 3.96 2.89
CA THR A 15 9.69 2.76 2.06
C THR A 15 8.41 2.04 2.46
N MET A 16 7.49 1.92 1.49
CA MET A 16 6.14 1.43 1.70
C MET A 16 5.91 0.24 0.78
N PRO A 17 6.16 -1.00 1.24
CA PRO A 17 5.77 -2.18 0.48
C PRO A 17 4.24 -2.28 0.42
N ASN A 18 3.70 -2.50 -0.77
CA ASN A 18 2.29 -2.82 -0.94
C ASN A 18 2.07 -4.32 -0.69
N LYS A 19 1.47 -4.64 0.45
CA LYS A 19 1.08 -6.03 0.77
C LYS A 19 -0.17 -6.38 -0.02
N HIS A 20 -0.03 -7.28 -0.99
CA HIS A 20 -1.14 -7.65 -1.86
C HIS A 20 -2.12 -8.60 -1.16
N TYR A 21 -3.39 -8.19 -1.17
CA TYR A 21 -4.55 -9.01 -0.83
C TYR A 21 -5.40 -9.09 -2.10
N LEU A 22 -5.22 -10.13 -2.90
CA LEU A 22 -5.88 -10.26 -4.19
C LEU A 22 -7.22 -11.00 -4.03
N ASN A 23 -8.20 -10.68 -4.88
CA ASN A 23 -9.43 -11.45 -4.95
C ASN A 23 -9.13 -12.88 -5.40
N ILE A 24 -9.70 -13.86 -4.71
CA ILE A 24 -9.65 -15.25 -5.17
C ILE A 24 -10.68 -15.42 -6.28
N ASP A 25 -10.26 -16.01 -7.39
CA ASP A 25 -11.18 -16.43 -8.44
C ASP A 25 -11.98 -17.65 -7.97
N MET A 26 -13.24 -17.40 -7.61
CA MET A 26 -14.16 -18.42 -7.12
C MET A 26 -14.98 -19.07 -8.25
N SER A 27 -14.83 -18.64 -9.50
CA SER A 27 -15.63 -19.13 -10.65
C SER A 27 -15.47 -20.64 -10.91
N LYS A 28 -14.33 -21.20 -10.48
CA LYS A 28 -13.99 -22.62 -10.63
C LYS A 28 -14.57 -23.51 -9.53
N PHE A 29 -15.12 -22.92 -8.48
CA PHE A 29 -15.70 -23.68 -7.38
C PHE A 29 -17.19 -23.93 -7.64
N PRO A 30 -17.74 -25.07 -7.18
CA PRO A 30 -19.15 -25.35 -7.34
C PRO A 30 -20.00 -24.34 -6.56
N ALA A 31 -21.19 -24.04 -7.08
CA ALA A 31 -22.07 -22.97 -6.59
C ALA A 31 -22.51 -23.12 -5.13
N ASN A 32 -22.40 -24.33 -4.57
CA ASN A 32 -22.65 -24.60 -3.14
C ASN A 32 -21.57 -23.97 -2.23
N VAL A 33 -20.34 -23.80 -2.71
CA VAL A 33 -19.24 -23.18 -1.97
C VAL A 33 -19.38 -21.66 -1.94
N THR A 34 -19.84 -21.07 -3.05
CA THR A 34 -19.97 -19.62 -3.23
C THR A 34 -21.27 -19.05 -2.67
N LYS A 35 -22.20 -19.93 -2.24
CA LYS A 35 -23.54 -19.57 -1.73
C LYS A 35 -24.30 -18.58 -2.64
N GLY A 36 -24.00 -18.59 -3.93
CA GLY A 36 -24.67 -17.76 -4.93
C GLY A 36 -24.27 -16.27 -4.94
N ASP A 37 -23.27 -15.82 -4.18
CA ASP A 37 -22.81 -14.43 -4.24
C ASP A 37 -21.71 -14.26 -5.30
N PRO A 38 -21.93 -13.49 -6.39
CA PRO A 38 -20.91 -13.25 -7.40
C PRO A 38 -19.77 -12.33 -6.91
N ARG A 39 -19.98 -11.52 -5.86
CA ARG A 39 -18.98 -10.59 -5.30
C ARG A 39 -18.35 -11.20 -4.06
N HIS A 40 -17.37 -12.05 -4.28
CA HIS A 40 -16.68 -12.74 -3.19
C HIS A 40 -15.77 -11.77 -2.41
N HIS A 41 -16.02 -11.60 -1.12
CA HIS A 41 -15.19 -10.81 -0.19
C HIS A 41 -14.01 -11.62 0.39
N ILE A 42 -13.45 -12.51 -0.42
CA ILE A 42 -12.37 -13.42 0.00
C ILE A 42 -11.09 -12.97 -0.67
N TYR A 43 -10.10 -12.61 0.16
CA TYR A 43 -8.81 -12.13 -0.30
C TYR A 43 -7.70 -13.09 0.08
N GLN A 44 -6.81 -13.37 -0.87
CA GLN A 44 -5.60 -14.13 -0.64
C GLN A 44 -4.43 -13.18 -0.36
N PRO A 45 -3.80 -13.25 0.82
CA PRO A 45 -2.53 -12.58 1.05
C PRO A 45 -1.44 -13.25 0.22
N ILE A 46 -0.67 -12.46 -0.53
CA ILE A 46 0.49 -12.94 -1.28
C ILE A 46 1.75 -12.41 -0.62
N ASP A 47 2.71 -13.30 -0.37
CA ASP A 47 3.99 -12.92 0.21
C ASP A 47 4.85 -12.13 -0.79
N LYS A 48 5.05 -12.69 -2.00
CA LYS A 48 5.89 -12.09 -3.06
C LYS A 48 5.32 -12.40 -4.46
N PRO A 49 5.53 -11.53 -5.46
CA PRO A 49 6.21 -10.23 -5.38
C PRO A 49 5.33 -9.16 -4.69
N ALA A 50 5.96 -8.11 -4.17
CA ALA A 50 5.29 -6.94 -3.62
C ALA A 50 5.86 -5.66 -4.24
N GLY A 51 4.99 -4.74 -4.63
CA GLY A 51 5.43 -3.42 -5.09
C GLY A 51 6.11 -2.65 -3.95
N LEU A 52 7.30 -2.09 -4.21
CA LEU A 52 8.05 -1.32 -3.22
C LEU A 52 8.04 0.16 -3.57
N ILE A 53 7.25 0.96 -2.85
CA ILE A 53 7.16 2.40 -3.08
C ILE A 53 8.22 3.10 -2.23
N TYR A 54 9.04 3.92 -2.88
CA TYR A 54 10.14 4.66 -2.26
C TYR A 54 10.01 6.15 -2.49
N ALA A 55 10.20 6.95 -1.44
CA ALA A 55 10.32 8.40 -1.57
C ALA A 55 11.22 8.99 -0.49
N GLN A 56 11.90 10.08 -0.84
CA GLN A 56 12.63 10.93 0.09
C GLN A 56 12.21 12.38 -0.13
N LEU A 57 11.92 13.08 0.95
CA LEU A 57 11.52 14.48 0.94
C LEU A 57 12.43 15.28 1.86
N ARG A 58 12.76 16.51 1.49
CA ARG A 58 13.57 17.43 2.28
C ARG A 58 12.92 18.80 2.29
N ARG A 59 13.10 19.56 3.37
CA ARG A 59 12.76 20.98 3.40
C ARG A 59 13.56 21.75 2.34
N ARG A 60 12.91 22.73 1.70
CA ARG A 60 13.60 23.67 0.84
C ARG A 60 14.53 24.54 1.71
N PRO A 61 15.82 24.67 1.38
CA PRO A 61 16.70 25.59 2.10
C PRO A 61 16.18 27.03 1.95
N LYS A 62 16.27 27.84 3.01
CA LYS A 62 15.98 29.27 2.90
C LYS A 62 17.06 29.90 2.03
N SER A 63 16.65 30.64 1.01
CA SER A 63 17.58 31.44 0.19
C SER A 63 18.30 32.44 1.10
N HIS A 64 19.63 32.44 1.09
CA HIS A 64 20.43 33.51 1.66
C HIS A 64 20.78 34.48 0.53
N LEU A 65 19.97 35.52 0.36
CA LEU A 65 20.24 36.71 -0.44
C LEU A 65 19.97 37.92 0.45
#